data_AF-A0A2D7BC66-F1
#
_entry.id   AF-A0A2D7BC66-F1
#
_cell.length_a   1.000
_cell.length_b   1.000
_cell.length_c   1.000
_cell.angle_alpha   90.00
_cell.angle_beta   90.00
_cell.angle_gamma   90.00
#
_symmetry.space_group_name_H-M   'P 1'
#
loop_
_entity.id
_entity.type
_entity.pdbx_description
1 polymer ?
#
loop_
_entity_poly.entity_id
_entity_poly.type
_entity_poly.pdbx_seq_one_letter_code
_entity_poly.pdbx_strand_id
1 'polypeptide(L)'
;MKTQWVFILAISIWLTGCDNSPYVHTFGETSAERVAVMTDIIKKRISLPGSILDAECIEEQYGDGRFGPSDFTFFAKLVVEKADFATWKSSAGKRISNWDYKSPKKASLSWWSTKEQTNQLEMYSPKPMFGRSNGWVGFAADGQTIYILTFTM
;
A
#
# COMPACT_ATOMS: atom_id res chain seq x y z
N MET A 1 16.71 71.91 -9.72
CA MET A 1 17.39 70.73 -9.15
C MET A 1 16.32 69.69 -8.84
N LYS A 2 16.27 68.58 -9.57
CA LYS A 2 15.23 67.55 -9.45
C LYS A 2 15.79 66.37 -8.66
N THR A 3 15.25 66.10 -7.48
CA THR A 3 15.66 65.01 -6.60
C THR A 3 15.03 63.71 -7.10
N GLN A 4 15.83 62.80 -7.63
CA GLN A 4 15.41 61.46 -8.06
C GLN A 4 15.16 60.58 -6.83
N TRP A 5 13.95 60.06 -6.70
CA TRP A 5 13.59 59.01 -5.75
C TRP A 5 13.91 57.67 -6.39
N VAL A 6 14.92 56.97 -5.86
CA VAL A 6 15.23 55.59 -6.26
C VAL A 6 14.38 54.65 -5.43
N PHE A 7 13.33 54.10 -6.04
CA PHE A 7 12.56 52.98 -5.49
C PHE A 7 13.41 51.70 -5.64
N ILE A 8 13.94 51.19 -4.52
CA ILE A 8 14.55 49.86 -4.47
C ILE A 8 13.41 48.85 -4.41
N LEU A 9 13.11 48.20 -5.54
CA LEU A 9 12.18 47.09 -5.61
C LEU A 9 12.87 45.84 -5.06
N ALA A 10 12.53 45.44 -3.84
CA ALA A 10 12.98 44.18 -3.25
C ALA A 10 12.30 43.02 -3.99
N ILE A 11 13.04 42.36 -4.90
CA ILE A 11 12.61 41.10 -5.50
C ILE A 11 12.87 40.00 -4.48
N SER A 12 11.89 39.74 -3.61
CA SER A 12 11.83 38.52 -2.82
C SER A 12 11.48 37.37 -3.76
N ILE A 13 12.50 36.63 -4.19
CA ILE A 13 12.32 35.34 -4.86
C ILE A 13 11.75 34.38 -3.82
N TRP A 14 10.43 34.26 -3.80
CA TRP A 14 9.74 33.17 -3.13
C TRP A 14 10.14 31.89 -3.87
N LEU A 15 11.19 31.24 -3.37
CA LEU A 15 11.44 29.83 -3.65
C LEU A 15 10.22 29.09 -3.08
N THR A 16 9.21 28.85 -3.93
CA THR A 16 8.23 27.81 -3.67
C THR A 16 9.03 26.53 -3.54
N GLY A 17 9.28 26.10 -2.30
CA GLY A 17 9.89 24.81 -2.04
C GLY A 17 9.05 23.77 -2.78
N CYS A 18 9.68 23.02 -3.69
CA CYS A 18 9.05 21.84 -4.24
C CYS A 18 8.64 20.98 -3.06
N ASP A 19 7.33 20.82 -2.88
CA ASP A 19 6.76 19.94 -1.87
C ASP A 19 7.07 18.51 -2.34
N ASN A 20 8.26 18.03 -1.96
CA ASN A 20 8.71 16.66 -2.20
C ASN A 20 8.03 15.69 -1.22
N SER A 21 6.91 16.08 -0.61
CA SER A 21 6.16 15.22 0.28
C SER A 21 5.59 14.06 -0.53
N PRO A 22 5.86 12.82 -0.11
CA PRO A 22 5.59 11.67 -0.95
C PRO A 22 4.08 11.35 -0.89
N TYR A 23 3.45 11.05 -2.03
CA TYR A 23 1.99 10.93 -2.18
C TYR A 23 1.44 9.63 -1.57
N VAL A 24 0.24 9.68 -0.99
CA VAL A 24 -0.52 8.52 -0.52
C VAL A 24 -1.80 8.43 -1.34
N HIS A 25 -1.96 7.33 -2.05
CA HIS A 25 -3.19 6.99 -2.74
C HIS A 25 -4.06 6.11 -1.83
N THR A 26 -5.25 6.58 -1.50
CA THR A 26 -6.28 5.80 -0.82
C THR A 26 -7.26 5.25 -1.84
N PHE A 27 -7.65 3.99 -1.67
CA PHE A 27 -8.63 3.36 -2.53
C PHE A 27 -9.99 3.34 -1.83
N GLY A 28 -11.04 3.82 -2.50
CA GLY A 28 -12.42 3.80 -2.00
C GLY A 28 -12.66 4.66 -0.75
N GLU A 29 -13.81 5.32 -0.70
CA GLU A 29 -14.23 6.07 0.49
C GLU A 29 -14.97 5.16 1.47
N THR A 30 -15.61 4.11 0.96
CA THR A 30 -16.38 3.13 1.74
C THR A 30 -15.74 1.74 1.78
N SER A 31 -16.11 0.93 2.77
CA SER A 31 -15.67 -0.48 2.85
C SER A 31 -16.09 -1.27 1.60
N ALA A 32 -17.31 -1.06 1.09
CA ALA A 32 -17.79 -1.73 -0.13
C ALA A 32 -16.95 -1.40 -1.38
N GLU A 33 -16.53 -0.14 -1.54
CA GLU A 33 -15.65 0.26 -2.63
C GLU A 33 -14.25 -0.35 -2.49
N ARG A 34 -13.70 -0.42 -1.27
CA ARG A 34 -12.42 -1.09 -1.01
C ARG A 34 -12.48 -2.58 -1.33
N VAL A 35 -13.57 -3.24 -0.95
CA VAL A 35 -13.83 -4.64 -1.29
C VAL A 35 -13.90 -4.82 -2.81
N ALA A 36 -14.59 -3.93 -3.53
CA ALA A 36 -14.67 -3.97 -4.99
C ALA A 36 -13.28 -3.78 -5.64
N VAL A 37 -12.49 -2.80 -5.18
CA VAL A 37 -11.11 -2.58 -5.65
C VAL A 37 -10.25 -3.82 -5.44
N MET A 38 -10.25 -4.40 -4.24
CA MET A 38 -9.45 -5.59 -3.95
C MET A 38 -9.91 -6.81 -4.75
N THR A 39 -11.22 -6.95 -4.92
CA THR A 39 -11.81 -7.98 -5.78
C THR A 39 -11.29 -7.86 -7.21
N ASP A 40 -11.28 -6.66 -7.78
CA ASP A 40 -10.81 -6.41 -9.14
C ASP A 40 -9.30 -6.63 -9.29
N ILE A 41 -8.50 -6.25 -8.29
CA ILE A 41 -7.05 -6.50 -8.29
C ILE A 41 -6.77 -8.00 -8.33
N ILE A 42 -7.42 -8.78 -7.48
CA ILE A 42 -7.16 -10.22 -7.33
C ILE A 42 -7.73 -11.02 -8.50
N LYS A 43 -8.94 -10.68 -8.98
CA LYS A 43 -9.59 -11.36 -10.11
C LYS A 43 -8.83 -11.25 -11.43
N LYS A 44 -7.95 -10.24 -11.56
CA LYS A 44 -7.03 -10.13 -12.71
C LYS A 44 -5.95 -11.20 -12.74
N ARG A 45 -5.81 -12.01 -11.69
CA ARG A 45 -4.72 -12.99 -11.52
C ARG A 45 -5.23 -14.39 -11.21
N ILE A 46 -6.21 -14.50 -10.33
CA ILE A 46 -6.80 -15.77 -9.91
C ILE A 46 -8.32 -15.67 -9.85
N SER A 47 -9.01 -16.81 -9.95
CA SER A 47 -10.40 -16.88 -9.51
C SER A 47 -10.49 -16.55 -8.03
N LEU A 48 -11.46 -15.73 -7.65
CA LEU A 48 -11.61 -15.30 -6.25
C LEU A 48 -11.90 -16.54 -5.37
N PRO A 49 -11.06 -16.86 -4.36
CA PRO A 49 -11.21 -18.08 -3.56
C PRO A 49 -12.48 -18.14 -2.70
N GLY A 50 -13.08 -16.99 -2.41
CA GLY A 50 -14.23 -16.83 -1.54
C GLY A 50 -14.59 -15.36 -1.37
N SER A 51 -15.52 -15.05 -0.47
CA SER A 51 -15.97 -13.67 -0.27
C SER A 51 -14.96 -12.85 0.54
N ILE A 52 -14.77 -11.59 0.13
CA ILE A 52 -14.07 -10.56 0.93
C ILE A 52 -15.15 -9.80 1.69
N LEU A 53 -15.07 -9.81 3.02
CA LEU A 53 -16.03 -9.15 3.92
C LEU A 53 -15.67 -7.69 4.17
N ASP A 54 -14.37 -7.42 4.27
CA ASP A 54 -13.86 -6.07 4.44
C ASP A 54 -12.46 -5.97 3.84
N ALA A 55 -12.09 -4.76 3.46
CA ALA A 55 -10.79 -4.46 2.89
C ALA A 55 -10.33 -3.07 3.33
N GLU A 56 -9.04 -2.97 3.64
CA GLU A 56 -8.33 -1.72 3.83
C GLU A 56 -7.12 -1.72 2.90
N CYS A 57 -6.89 -0.64 2.15
CA CYS A 57 -5.70 -0.56 1.31
C CYS A 57 -5.27 0.87 1.00
N ILE A 58 -3.95 1.05 0.88
CA ILE A 58 -3.31 2.28 0.43
C ILE A 58 -2.10 1.96 -0.45
N GLU A 59 -1.68 2.91 -1.27
CA GLU A 59 -0.39 2.88 -1.97
C GLU A 59 0.40 4.15 -1.66
N GLU A 60 1.61 3.98 -1.15
CA GLU A 60 2.55 5.07 -0.94
C GLU A 60 3.47 5.20 -2.17
N GLN A 61 3.50 6.38 -2.78
CA GLN A 61 4.39 6.71 -3.90
C GLN A 61 5.59 7.54 -3.44
N TYR A 62 6.80 7.09 -3.75
CA TYR A 62 8.07 7.75 -3.44
C TYR A 62 8.68 8.29 -4.73
N GLY A 63 9.06 9.56 -4.73
CA GLY A 63 9.44 10.29 -5.94
C GLY A 63 8.23 10.75 -6.74
N ASP A 64 8.39 11.86 -7.47
CA ASP A 64 7.32 12.55 -8.20
C ASP A 64 7.18 12.08 -9.66
N GLY A 65 8.01 11.14 -10.09
CA GLY A 65 8.02 10.61 -11.46
C GLY A 65 8.56 11.61 -12.50
N ARG A 66 8.99 12.82 -12.08
CA ARG A 66 9.45 13.88 -12.99
C ARG A 66 10.93 13.75 -13.32
N PHE A 67 11.74 13.32 -12.35
CA PHE A 67 13.20 13.14 -12.50
C PHE A 67 13.65 11.72 -12.20
N GLY A 68 12.89 10.72 -12.68
CA GLY A 68 13.18 9.30 -12.51
C GLY A 68 11.90 8.50 -12.26
N PRO A 69 11.97 7.15 -12.25
CA PRO A 69 10.84 6.33 -11.89
C PRO A 69 10.40 6.60 -10.44
N SER A 70 9.10 6.57 -10.20
CA SER A 70 8.57 6.54 -8.84
C SER A 70 8.57 5.12 -8.29
N ASP A 71 8.81 5.01 -7.00
CA ASP A 71 8.63 3.79 -6.25
C ASP A 71 7.26 3.73 -5.58
N PHE A 72 6.70 2.53 -5.48
CA PHE A 72 5.38 2.30 -4.91
C PHE A 72 5.47 1.24 -3.83
N THR A 73 4.83 1.48 -2.68
CA THR A 73 4.61 0.47 -1.65
C THR A 73 3.12 0.37 -1.37
N PHE A 74 2.55 -0.79 -1.64
CA PHE A 74 1.14 -1.09 -1.45
C PHE A 74 0.95 -1.89 -0.17
N PHE A 75 0.03 -1.43 0.66
CA PHE A 75 -0.38 -2.05 1.91
C PHE A 75 -1.86 -2.40 1.81
N ALA A 76 -2.23 -3.63 2.15
CA ALA A 76 -3.64 -3.99 2.27
C ALA A 76 -3.91 -5.00 3.39
N LYS A 77 -5.09 -4.90 3.98
CA LYS A 77 -5.66 -5.90 4.88
C LYS A 77 -6.99 -6.36 4.28
N LEU A 78 -7.21 -7.66 4.25
CA LEU A 78 -8.49 -8.27 3.92
C LEU A 78 -9.02 -9.00 5.14
N VAL A 79 -10.34 -8.95 5.29
CA VAL A 79 -11.10 -9.88 6.13
C VAL A 79 -11.93 -10.75 5.21
N VAL A 80 -11.76 -12.07 5.29
CA VAL A 80 -12.51 -13.02 4.47
C VAL A 80 -13.40 -13.90 5.34
N GLU A 81 -14.33 -14.61 4.69
CA GLU A 81 -15.14 -15.62 5.36
C GLU A 81 -14.27 -16.74 5.97
N LYS A 82 -14.56 -17.13 7.22
CA LYS A 82 -13.81 -18.21 7.91
C LYS A 82 -13.83 -19.51 7.13
N ALA A 83 -14.98 -19.83 6.55
CA ALA A 83 -15.19 -21.04 5.77
C ALA A 83 -14.26 -21.10 4.54
N ASP A 84 -13.91 -19.94 3.97
CA ASP A 84 -13.13 -19.83 2.75
C ASP A 84 -11.63 -19.64 3.02
N PHE A 85 -11.22 -19.38 4.28
CA PHE A 85 -9.84 -18.99 4.61
C PHE A 85 -8.79 -20.03 4.19
N ALA A 86 -9.10 -21.32 4.36
CA ALA A 86 -8.22 -22.40 3.91
C ALA A 86 -8.03 -22.38 2.38
N THR A 87 -9.08 -22.08 1.63
CA THR A 87 -9.06 -21.94 0.16
C THR A 87 -8.22 -20.72 -0.25
N TRP A 88 -8.40 -19.58 0.44
CA TRP A 88 -7.57 -18.40 0.26
C TRP A 88 -6.08 -18.69 0.45
N LYS A 89 -5.74 -19.39 1.55
CA LYS A 89 -4.37 -19.79 1.86
C LYS A 89 -3.77 -20.73 0.82
N SER A 90 -4.54 -21.71 0.36
CA SER A 90 -4.10 -22.62 -0.72
C SER A 90 -3.84 -21.91 -2.05
N SER A 91 -4.53 -20.79 -2.29
CA SER A 91 -4.40 -19.98 -3.51
C SER A 91 -3.20 -19.02 -3.49
N ALA A 92 -2.62 -18.75 -2.31
CA ALA A 92 -1.47 -17.85 -2.16
C ALA A 92 -0.15 -18.42 -2.73
N GLY A 93 -0.13 -19.71 -3.05
CA GLY A 93 1.00 -20.37 -3.69
C GLY A 93 2.13 -20.75 -2.72
N LYS A 94 3.38 -20.36 -3.04
CA LYS A 94 4.57 -20.83 -2.32
C LYS A 94 4.77 -20.06 -1.01
N ARG A 95 4.93 -20.81 0.09
CA ARG A 95 5.36 -20.29 1.40
C ARG A 95 6.79 -19.74 1.32
N ILE A 96 7.05 -18.62 1.99
CA ILE A 96 8.36 -17.97 2.04
C ILE A 96 8.86 -17.87 3.47
N SER A 97 10.18 -17.96 3.64
CA SER A 97 10.86 -17.79 4.94
C SER A 97 11.58 -16.44 5.06
N ASN A 98 11.99 -15.87 3.93
CA ASN A 98 12.73 -14.61 3.87
C ASN A 98 11.76 -13.50 3.51
N TRP A 99 11.45 -12.66 4.49
CA TRP A 99 10.56 -11.52 4.36
C TRP A 99 10.99 -10.44 5.35
N ASP A 100 10.67 -9.19 5.03
CA ASP A 100 10.92 -8.06 5.91
C ASP A 100 9.61 -7.37 6.29
N TYR A 101 9.54 -6.91 7.53
CA TYR A 101 8.49 -6.03 7.97
C TYR A 101 8.70 -4.63 7.38
N LYS A 102 7.65 -4.06 6.80
CA LYS A 102 7.56 -2.65 6.45
C LYS A 102 6.34 -2.05 7.12
N SER A 103 6.52 -0.89 7.75
CA SER A 103 5.41 -0.05 8.18
C SER A 103 5.12 1.01 7.12
N PRO A 104 3.86 1.40 6.94
CA PRO A 104 3.51 2.64 6.27
C PRO A 104 4.30 3.80 6.90
N LYS A 105 4.91 4.64 6.07
CA LYS A 105 5.74 5.76 6.55
C LYS A 105 4.97 7.06 6.61
N LYS A 106 3.88 7.17 5.87
CA LYS A 106 3.18 8.44 5.59
C LYS A 106 1.78 8.48 6.15
N ALA A 107 1.24 7.33 6.54
CA ALA A 107 -0.06 7.22 7.19
C ALA A 107 0.07 6.36 8.44
N SER A 108 -0.51 6.82 9.55
CA SER A 108 -0.73 5.96 10.71
C SER A 108 -1.96 5.10 10.44
N LEU A 109 -1.76 3.84 10.11
CA LEU A 109 -2.83 2.91 9.77
C LEU A 109 -3.15 2.06 11.00
N SER A 110 -4.28 2.35 11.66
CA SER A 110 -4.77 1.58 12.81
C SER A 110 -5.05 0.11 12.49
N TRP A 111 -5.25 -0.21 11.22
CA TRP A 111 -5.53 -1.55 10.72
C TRP A 111 -4.30 -2.32 10.25
N TRP A 112 -3.13 -1.70 10.11
CA TRP A 112 -1.92 -2.40 9.67
C TRP A 112 -1.32 -3.22 10.81
N SER A 113 -0.76 -4.39 10.50
CA SER A 113 -0.16 -5.25 11.51
C SER A 113 1.07 -4.60 12.14
N THR A 114 1.25 -4.78 13.45
CA THR A 114 2.52 -4.46 14.09
C THR A 114 3.60 -5.45 13.66
N LYS A 115 4.88 -5.15 13.95
CA LYS A 115 5.97 -6.07 13.65
C LYS A 115 5.80 -7.41 14.39
N GLU A 116 5.34 -7.37 15.63
CA GLU A 116 5.10 -8.54 16.48
C GLU A 116 3.98 -9.40 15.91
N GLN A 117 2.87 -8.79 15.48
CA GLN A 117 1.79 -9.50 14.80
C GLN A 117 2.25 -10.11 13.47
N THR A 118 3.06 -9.36 12.71
CA THR A 118 3.60 -9.80 11.42
C THR A 118 4.48 -11.05 11.58
N ASN A 119 5.28 -11.12 12.65
CA ASN A 119 6.11 -12.29 12.97
C ASN A 119 5.30 -13.58 13.21
N GLN A 120 4.00 -13.47 13.50
CA GLN A 120 3.11 -14.61 13.73
C GLN A 120 2.33 -15.03 12.46
N LEU A 121 2.48 -14.30 11.35
CA LEU A 121 1.76 -14.61 10.12
C LEU A 121 2.43 -15.75 9.37
N GLU A 122 1.63 -16.57 8.69
CA GLU A 122 2.16 -17.50 7.70
C GLU A 122 2.34 -16.79 6.36
N MET A 123 3.60 -16.71 5.90
CA MET A 123 3.98 -15.87 4.77
C MET A 123 4.05 -16.61 3.45
N TYR A 124 3.50 -15.99 2.41
CA TYR A 124 3.49 -16.48 1.03
C TYR A 124 3.99 -15.41 0.06
N SER A 125 4.45 -15.87 -1.11
CA SER A 125 4.80 -14.96 -2.21
C SER A 125 3.57 -14.19 -2.69
N PRO A 126 3.68 -12.87 -2.98
CA PRO A 126 2.55 -12.10 -3.48
C PRO A 126 2.27 -12.32 -4.97
N LYS A 127 3.20 -12.94 -5.71
CA LYS A 127 3.14 -13.04 -7.17
C LYS A 127 1.86 -13.73 -7.69
N PRO A 128 1.36 -14.84 -7.11
CA PRO A 128 0.16 -15.50 -7.61
C PRO A 128 -1.09 -14.61 -7.52
N MET A 129 -1.27 -13.89 -6.41
CA MET A 129 -2.50 -13.11 -6.16
C MET A 129 -2.42 -11.66 -6.67
N PHE A 130 -1.23 -11.06 -6.67
CA PHE A 130 -1.05 -9.63 -6.95
C PHE A 130 -0.13 -9.36 -8.15
N GLY A 131 0.49 -10.38 -8.73
CA GLY A 131 1.38 -10.24 -9.89
C GLY A 131 2.67 -9.47 -9.61
N ARG A 132 2.96 -9.12 -8.35
CA ARG A 132 4.20 -8.43 -7.95
C ARG A 132 5.19 -9.43 -7.35
N SER A 133 6.48 -9.26 -7.66
CA SER A 133 7.53 -10.17 -7.18
C SER A 133 8.01 -9.85 -5.76
N ASN A 134 7.92 -8.58 -5.33
CA ASN A 134 8.42 -8.13 -4.03
C ASN A 134 7.30 -7.98 -3.01
N GLY A 135 7.64 -8.28 -1.76
CA GLY A 135 6.72 -8.24 -0.62
C GLY A 135 6.22 -9.63 -0.25
N TRP A 136 5.04 -9.68 0.37
CA TRP A 136 4.48 -10.90 0.96
C TRP A 136 2.97 -10.81 1.14
N VAL A 137 2.33 -11.98 1.24
CA VAL A 137 0.94 -12.15 1.69
C VAL A 137 0.99 -12.98 2.97
N GLY A 138 0.53 -12.40 4.07
CA GLY A 138 0.60 -12.97 5.42
C GLY A 138 -0.79 -13.38 5.91
N PHE A 139 -0.95 -14.63 6.29
CA PHE A 139 -2.19 -15.18 6.82
C PHE A 139 -2.14 -15.21 8.34
N ALA A 140 -3.11 -14.56 8.99
CA ALA A 140 -3.21 -14.51 10.44
C ALA A 140 -3.79 -15.80 11.03
N ALA A 141 -3.43 -16.10 12.27
CA ALA A 141 -3.91 -17.28 12.99
C ALA A 141 -5.41 -17.19 13.39
N ASP A 142 -6.05 -16.03 13.22
CA ASP A 142 -7.48 -15.84 13.50
C ASP A 142 -8.41 -16.53 12.49
N GLY A 143 -7.86 -17.02 11.38
CA GLY A 143 -8.60 -17.72 10.33
C GLY A 143 -9.44 -16.81 9.43
N GLN A 144 -9.18 -15.50 9.40
CA GLN A 144 -9.91 -14.56 8.53
C GLN A 144 -9.05 -13.42 7.98
N THR A 145 -8.02 -13.00 8.70
CA THR A 145 -7.27 -11.79 8.34
C THR A 145 -6.11 -12.14 7.42
N ILE A 146 -6.00 -11.42 6.31
CA ILE A 146 -4.90 -11.53 5.35
C ILE A 146 -4.26 -10.15 5.21
N TYR A 147 -2.96 -10.05 5.46
CA TYR A 147 -2.17 -8.84 5.26
C TYR A 147 -1.35 -8.96 3.97
N ILE A 148 -1.25 -7.88 3.20
CA ILE A 148 -0.57 -7.85 1.92
C ILE A 148 0.37 -6.65 1.88
N LEU A 149 1.63 -6.93 1.61
CA LEU A 149 2.65 -5.93 1.32
C LEU A 149 3.19 -6.21 -0.08
N THR A 150 3.22 -5.22 -0.97
CA THR A 150 3.97 -5.32 -2.22
C THR A 150 4.68 -4.01 -2.54
N PHE A 151 5.80 -4.06 -3.27
CA PHE A 151 6.53 -2.83 -3.62
C PHE A 151 7.34 -2.93 -4.92
N THR A 152 7.67 -1.79 -5.50
CA THR A 152 8.66 -1.66 -6.58
C THR A 152 10.06 -1.45 -5.99
N MET A 153 11.09 -1.77 -6.78
CA MET A 153 12.49 -1.49 -6.47
C MET A 153 12.97 -0.31 -7.29
#